data_AF-A0A645DQ03-F1
#
_entry.id   AF-A0A645DQ03-F1
#
_cell.length_a   1.000
_cell.length_b   1.000
_cell.length_c   1.000
_cell.angle_alpha   90.00
_cell.angle_beta   90.00
_cell.angle_gamma   90.00
#
_symmetry.space_group_name_H-M   'P 1'
#
loop_
_entity.id
_entity.type
_entity.pdbx_description
1 polymer ?
#
loop_
_entity_poly.entity_id
_entity_poly.type
_entity_poly.pdbx_seq_one_letter_code
_entity_poly.pdbx_strand_id
1 'polypeptide(L)'
;MYIALPVYVGIYFVTKIYPKSLHVITYLCAFNGFLYYIFNKLFDNITFIPYIGATLAICILINAVVAALLIYIRKNDGVIAAASGKIQFFPKNTNYFALMATPFLSVVFYLLYYILGVPAMRYSLFGLVTYLFIVIIFYTFELMKH
;
A
#
# COMPACT_ATOMS: atom_id res chain seq x y z
N MET A 1 -17.41 -16.82 -4.99
CA MET A 1 -17.22 -16.42 -6.41
C MET A 1 -17.73 -15.02 -6.74
N TYR A 2 -18.78 -14.52 -6.06
CA TYR A 2 -19.40 -13.21 -6.34
C TYR A 2 -18.58 -11.95 -6.01
N ILE A 3 -17.49 -12.07 -5.22
CA ILE A 3 -16.61 -10.93 -4.85
C ILE A 3 -15.49 -10.71 -5.89
N ALA A 4 -15.15 -11.73 -6.68
CA ALA A 4 -14.05 -11.65 -7.64
C ALA A 4 -14.37 -10.72 -8.81
N LEU A 5 -15.62 -10.67 -9.27
CA LEU A 5 -16.03 -9.85 -10.41
C LEU A 5 -15.97 -8.34 -10.11
N PRO A 6 -16.53 -7.82 -9.00
CA PRO A 6 -16.37 -6.42 -8.62
C PRO A 6 -14.90 -6.00 -8.41
N VAL A 7 -14.10 -6.89 -7.80
CA VAL A 7 -12.67 -6.64 -7.59
C VAL A 7 -11.92 -6.56 -8.91
N TYR A 8 -12.21 -7.47 -9.84
CA TYR A 8 -11.59 -7.47 -11.17
C TYR A 8 -11.97 -6.23 -11.98
N VAL A 9 -13.24 -5.83 -11.96
CA VAL A 9 -13.73 -4.61 -12.61
C VAL A 9 -13.08 -3.37 -12.00
N GLY A 10 -12.97 -3.29 -10.66
CA GLY A 10 -12.27 -2.19 -9.98
C GLY A 10 -10.79 -2.09 -10.38
N ILE A 11 -10.07 -3.22 -10.39
CA ILE A 11 -8.67 -3.27 -10.83
C ILE A 11 -8.54 -2.89 -12.30
N TYR A 12 -9.46 -3.33 -13.17
CA TYR A 12 -9.47 -2.97 -14.59
C TYR A 12 -9.66 -1.46 -14.80
N PHE A 13 -10.62 -0.84 -14.12
CA PHE A 13 -10.84 0.60 -14.21
C PHE A 13 -9.64 1.41 -13.68
N VAL A 14 -9.07 0.99 -12.56
CA VAL A 14 -7.86 1.62 -12.01
C VAL A 14 -6.71 1.53 -13.00
N THR A 15 -6.46 0.35 -13.56
CA THR A 15 -5.32 0.09 -14.46
C THR A 15 -5.42 0.80 -15.82
N LYS A 16 -6.64 1.03 -16.35
CA LYS A 16 -6.82 1.68 -17.65
C LYS A 16 -6.96 3.20 -17.61
N ILE A 17 -7.56 3.75 -16.55
CA ILE A 17 -7.95 5.18 -16.52
C ILE A 17 -6.91 6.01 -15.77
N TYR A 18 -6.32 5.47 -14.72
CA TYR A 18 -5.52 6.24 -13.78
C TYR A 18 -4.02 6.15 -14.05
N PRO A 19 -3.22 7.15 -13.60
CA PRO A 19 -1.78 7.13 -13.76
C PRO A 19 -1.13 5.96 -13.01
N LYS A 20 0.05 5.54 -13.49
CA LYS A 20 0.84 4.43 -12.90
C LYS A 20 1.06 4.57 -11.39
N SER A 21 1.13 5.79 -10.86
CA SER A 21 1.25 6.04 -9.42
C SER A 21 0.08 5.47 -8.62
N LEU A 22 -1.16 5.59 -9.12
CA LEU A 22 -2.33 5.02 -8.45
C LEU A 22 -2.33 3.49 -8.52
N HIS A 23 -1.82 2.90 -9.59
CA HIS A 23 -1.69 1.43 -9.70
C HIS A 23 -0.77 0.91 -8.60
N VAL A 24 0.38 1.54 -8.42
CA VAL A 24 1.34 1.17 -7.37
C VAL A 24 0.73 1.37 -5.98
N ILE A 25 0.01 2.46 -5.72
CA ILE A 25 -0.70 2.65 -4.43
C ILE A 25 -1.72 1.54 -4.19
N THR A 26 -2.49 1.16 -5.21
CA THR A 26 -3.47 0.08 -5.13
C THR A 26 -2.80 -1.25 -4.81
N TYR A 27 -1.69 -1.58 -5.48
CA TYR A 27 -0.92 -2.80 -5.19
C TYR A 27 -0.33 -2.80 -3.77
N LEU A 28 0.19 -1.66 -3.31
CA LEU A 28 0.71 -1.53 -1.95
C LEU A 28 -0.39 -1.70 -0.89
N CYS A 29 -1.58 -1.14 -1.13
CA CYS A 29 -2.73 -1.32 -0.23
C CYS A 29 -3.21 -2.77 -0.21
N ALA A 30 -3.30 -3.42 -1.37
CA ALA A 30 -3.70 -4.83 -1.48
C ALA A 30 -2.68 -5.75 -0.77
N PHE A 31 -1.39 -5.51 -1.00
CA PHE A 31 -0.31 -6.26 -0.36
C PHE A 31 -0.30 -6.07 1.16
N ASN A 32 -0.47 -4.84 1.65
CA ASN A 32 -0.62 -4.59 3.09
C ASN A 32 -1.88 -5.27 3.64
N GLY A 33 -3.01 -5.21 2.95
CA GLY A 33 -4.23 -5.94 3.35
C GLY A 33 -4.01 -7.45 3.51
N PHE A 34 -3.21 -8.05 2.62
CA PHE A 34 -2.80 -9.45 2.73
C PHE A 34 -1.89 -9.71 3.95
N LEU A 35 -0.91 -8.83 4.19
CA LEU A 35 -0.07 -8.91 5.39
C LEU A 35 -0.88 -8.76 6.68
N TYR A 36 -1.87 -7.85 6.72
CA TYR A 36 -2.81 -7.72 7.83
C TYR A 36 -3.59 -9.01 8.08
N TYR A 37 -4.03 -9.69 7.02
CA TYR A 37 -4.71 -10.97 7.14
C TYR A 37 -3.83 -12.04 7.78
N ILE A 38 -2.56 -12.16 7.34
CA ILE A 38 -1.59 -13.08 7.96
C ILE A 38 -1.35 -12.71 9.41
N PHE A 39 -1.12 -11.43 9.68
CA PHE A 39 -0.80 -10.94 11.02
C PHE A 39 -1.97 -11.19 11.98
N ASN A 40 -3.22 -11.04 11.54
CA ASN A 40 -4.38 -11.41 12.34
C ASN A 40 -4.46 -12.90 12.66
N LYS A 41 -4.17 -13.77 11.69
CA LYS A 41 -4.16 -15.22 11.92
C LYS A 41 -3.15 -15.65 13.01
N LEU A 42 -2.09 -14.87 13.22
CA LEU A 42 -1.13 -15.11 14.29
C LEU A 42 -1.68 -14.69 15.67
N PHE A 43 -2.42 -13.59 15.76
CA PHE A 43 -3.05 -13.16 17.01
C PHE A 43 -4.21 -14.06 17.43
N ASP A 44 -4.96 -14.61 16.47
CA ASP A 44 -6.07 -15.52 16.74
C ASP A 44 -5.61 -16.90 17.27
N ASN A 45 -4.30 -17.20 17.25
CA ASN A 45 -3.77 -18.51 17.61
C ASN A 45 -2.69 -18.42 18.68
N ILE A 46 -3.00 -18.95 19.87
CA ILE A 46 -2.14 -18.93 21.07
C ILE A 46 -0.74 -19.48 20.81
N THR A 47 -0.61 -20.49 19.95
CA THR A 47 0.68 -21.11 19.60
C THR A 47 1.63 -20.14 18.90
N PHE A 48 1.09 -19.10 18.24
CA PHE A 48 1.88 -18.15 17.47
C PHE A 48 2.21 -16.83 18.19
N ILE A 49 1.76 -16.66 19.44
CA ILE A 49 2.04 -15.47 20.26
C ILE A 49 3.53 -15.09 20.27
N PRO A 50 4.49 -16.03 20.43
CA PRO A 50 5.91 -15.69 20.46
C PRO A 50 6.43 -15.06 19.16
N TYR A 51 5.76 -15.29 18.02
CA TYR A 51 6.19 -14.83 16.71
C TYR A 51 5.61 -13.46 16.32
N ILE A 52 4.61 -12.96 17.05
CA ILE A 52 3.93 -11.69 16.74
C ILE A 52 4.93 -10.53 16.63
N GLY A 53 5.87 -10.41 17.58
CA GLY A 53 6.88 -9.35 17.56
C GLY A 53 7.80 -9.43 16.35
N ALA A 54 8.24 -10.64 15.99
CA ALA A 54 9.08 -10.86 14.80
C ALA A 54 8.31 -10.55 13.51
N THR A 55 7.04 -10.95 13.41
CA THR A 55 6.20 -10.63 12.25
C THR A 55 5.95 -9.14 12.12
N LEU A 56 5.69 -8.43 13.23
CA LEU A 56 5.59 -6.97 13.23
C LEU A 56 6.85 -6.32 12.68
N ALA A 57 8.03 -6.76 13.16
CA ALA A 57 9.31 -6.24 12.70
C ALA A 57 9.50 -6.47 11.19
N ILE A 58 9.09 -7.63 10.66
CA ILE A 58 9.12 -7.92 9.22
C ILE A 58 8.17 -7.00 8.45
N CYS A 59 6.93 -6.81 8.92
CA CYS A 59 5.96 -5.91 8.28
C CYS A 59 6.47 -4.45 8.22
N ILE A 60 7.10 -3.98 9.30
CA ILE A 60 7.72 -2.65 9.36
C ILE A 60 8.91 -2.58 8.40
N LEU A 61 9.79 -3.59 8.40
CA LEU A 61 10.96 -3.65 7.53
C LEU A 61 10.55 -3.61 6.05
N ILE A 62 9.55 -4.39 5.65
CA ILE A 62 9.04 -4.38 4.27
C ILE A 62 8.56 -2.98 3.87
N ASN A 63 7.78 -2.31 4.73
CA ASN A 63 7.31 -0.95 4.46
C ASN A 63 8.46 0.07 4.45
N ALA A 64 9.49 -0.10 5.28
CA ALA A 64 10.68 0.73 5.28
C ALA A 64 11.48 0.56 3.97
N VAL A 65 11.64 -0.67 3.48
CA VAL A 65 12.30 -0.96 2.19
C VAL A 65 11.51 -0.34 1.04
N VAL A 66 10.18 -0.49 1.04
CA VAL A 66 9.31 0.16 0.04
C VAL A 66 9.45 1.67 0.09
N ALA A 67 9.43 2.28 1.27
CA ALA A 67 9.61 3.72 1.42
C ALA A 67 10.98 4.18 0.90
N ALA A 68 12.05 3.45 1.22
CA ALA A 68 13.39 3.74 0.73
C ALA A 68 13.48 3.66 -0.80
N LEU A 69 12.85 2.65 -1.42
CA LEU A 69 12.75 2.53 -2.87
C LEU A 69 11.99 3.71 -3.48
N LEU A 70 10.86 4.11 -2.90
CA LEU A 70 10.09 5.28 -3.38
C LEU A 70 10.89 6.58 -3.24
N ILE A 71 11.67 6.76 -2.17
CA ILE A 71 12.58 7.90 -2.00
C ILE A 71 13.66 7.89 -3.08
N TYR A 72 14.27 6.72 -3.35
CA TYR A 72 15.26 6.58 -4.41
C TYR A 72 14.66 6.92 -5.79
N ILE A 73 13.47 6.41 -6.10
CA ILE A 73 12.78 6.70 -7.37
C ILE A 73 12.43 8.19 -7.49
N ARG A 74 11.95 8.81 -6.40
CA ARG A 74 11.66 10.26 -6.37
C ARG A 74 12.91 11.08 -6.62
N LYS A 75 14.04 10.75 -6.00
CA LYS A 75 15.32 11.47 -6.18
C LYS A 75 15.82 11.42 -7.62
N ASN A 76 15.43 10.40 -8.37
CA ASN A 76 15.78 10.21 -9.77
C ASN A 76 14.63 10.61 -10.73
N ASP A 77 13.66 11.42 -10.29
CA ASP A 77 12.50 11.87 -11.07
C ASP A 77 11.74 10.72 -11.78
N GLY A 78 11.58 9.61 -11.09
CA GLY A 78 10.86 8.44 -11.60
C GLY A 78 11.72 7.50 -12.44
N VAL A 79 13.03 7.72 -12.54
CA VAL A 79 13.96 6.87 -13.29
C VAL A 79 14.56 5.80 -12.39
N ILE A 80 14.61 4.57 -12.89
CA ILE A 80 15.31 3.44 -12.26
C ILE A 80 16.44 3.00 -13.18
N ALA A 81 17.64 2.84 -12.63
CA ALA A 81 18.76 2.25 -13.34
C ALA A 81 18.57 0.72 -13.41
N ALA A 82 18.55 0.18 -14.62
CA ALA A 82 18.49 -1.25 -14.90
C ALA A 82 19.76 -1.68 -15.66
N ALA A 83 20.06 -2.98 -15.67
CA ALA A 83 21.22 -3.53 -16.38
C ALA A 83 21.23 -3.19 -17.88
N SER A 84 20.07 -2.96 -18.48
CA SER A 84 19.89 -2.58 -19.89
C SER A 84 19.81 -1.06 -20.13
N GLY A 85 19.96 -0.22 -19.10
CA GLY A 85 19.90 1.24 -19.22
C GLY A 85 18.96 1.90 -18.21
N LYS A 86 18.54 3.14 -18.50
CA LYS A 86 17.63 3.91 -17.64
C LYS A 86 16.17 3.64 -18.03
N ILE A 87 15.35 3.20 -17.09
CA ILE A 87 13.91 2.96 -17.29
C ILE A 87 13.12 4.07 -16.59
N GLN A 88 12.27 4.78 -17.34
CA GLN A 88 11.31 5.73 -16.78
C GLN A 88 10.13 4.94 -16.16
N PHE A 89 10.18 4.75 -14.86
CA PHE A 89 9.17 3.97 -14.13
C PHE A 89 7.89 4.78 -13.87
N PHE A 90 8.04 6.02 -13.39
CA PHE A 90 6.95 7.00 -13.26
C PHE A 90 7.19 8.19 -14.20
N PRO A 91 6.16 8.86 -14.72
CA PRO A 91 6.32 10.09 -15.49
C PRO A 91 7.09 11.18 -14.71
N LYS A 92 7.73 12.10 -15.43
CA LYS A 92 8.31 13.31 -14.82
C LYS A 92 7.21 14.11 -14.12
N ASN A 93 7.56 14.77 -13.01
CA ASN A 93 6.63 15.55 -12.17
C ASN A 93 5.51 14.72 -11.51
N THR A 94 5.69 13.40 -11.34
CA THR A 94 4.73 12.58 -10.58
C THR A 94 4.60 13.10 -9.14
N ASN A 95 3.37 13.21 -8.64
CA ASN A 95 3.12 13.50 -7.24
C ASN A 95 3.41 12.26 -6.38
N TYR A 96 4.54 12.28 -5.66
CA TYR A 96 4.96 11.19 -4.78
C TYR A 96 4.32 11.20 -3.40
N PHE A 97 3.51 12.21 -3.06
CA PHE A 97 2.97 12.37 -1.71
C PHE A 97 2.15 11.16 -1.27
N ALA A 98 1.14 10.77 -2.06
CA ALA A 98 0.30 9.61 -1.76
C ALA A 98 1.09 8.29 -1.83
N LEU A 99 2.09 8.18 -2.73
CA LEU A 99 2.98 7.02 -2.78
C LEU A 99 3.77 6.87 -1.48
N MET A 100 4.32 7.95 -0.94
CA MET A 100 5.09 7.94 0.31
C MET A 100 4.22 7.82 1.56
N ALA A 101 3.00 8.35 1.54
CA ALA A 101 2.06 8.24 2.66
C ALA A 101 1.60 6.79 2.88
N THR A 102 1.49 6.00 1.81
CA THR A 102 0.99 4.61 1.87
C THR A 102 1.80 3.69 2.81
N PRO A 103 3.14 3.55 2.69
CA PRO A 103 3.92 2.73 3.61
C PRO A 103 3.92 3.28 5.05
N PHE A 104 3.92 4.60 5.21
CA PHE A 104 3.87 5.23 6.54
C PHE A 104 2.54 4.92 7.25
N LEU A 105 1.42 5.13 6.58
CA LEU A 105 0.09 4.83 7.12
C LEU A 105 -0.05 3.33 7.44
N SER A 106 0.50 2.46 6.60
CA SER A 106 0.53 1.02 6.83
C SER A 106 1.28 0.67 8.11
N VAL A 107 2.45 1.28 8.38
CA VAL A 107 3.20 1.09 9.63
C VAL A 107 2.39 1.54 10.85
N VAL A 108 1.75 2.71 10.78
CA VAL A 108 0.90 3.23 11.86
C VAL A 108 -0.20 2.23 12.22
N PHE A 109 -0.89 1.68 11.22
CA PHE A 109 -1.93 0.69 11.44
C PHE A 109 -1.40 -0.63 12.05
N TYR A 110 -0.18 -1.07 11.72
CA TYR A 110 0.41 -2.28 12.33
C TYR A 110 0.73 -2.05 13.80
N LEU A 111 1.24 -0.86 14.14
CA LEU A 111 1.55 -0.46 15.51
C LEU A 111 0.27 -0.34 16.34
N LEU A 112 -0.75 0.35 15.81
CA LEU A 112 -2.05 0.45 16.48
C LEU A 112 -2.66 -0.93 16.73
N TYR A 113 -2.56 -1.82 15.74
CA TYR A 113 -3.02 -3.19 15.90
C TYR A 113 -2.24 -3.97 16.96
N TYR A 114 -0.92 -3.84 17.01
CA TYR A 114 -0.09 -4.48 18.03
C TYR A 114 -0.43 -4.00 19.46
N ILE A 115 -0.75 -2.71 19.62
CA ILE A 115 -1.05 -2.11 20.94
C ILE A 115 -2.49 -2.39 21.40
N LEU A 116 -3.45 -2.28 20.47
CA LEU A 116 -4.88 -2.31 20.79
C LEU A 116 -5.55 -3.67 20.51
N GLY A 117 -4.83 -4.60 19.87
CA GLY A 117 -5.29 -5.95 19.57
C GLY A 117 -6.40 -6.03 18.51
N VAL A 118 -7.17 -7.13 18.55
CA VAL A 118 -8.20 -7.52 17.57
C VAL A 118 -9.19 -6.40 17.17
N PRO A 119 -9.70 -5.55 18.10
CA PRO A 119 -10.60 -4.46 17.73
C PRO A 119 -9.98 -3.48 16.74
N ALA A 120 -8.69 -3.13 16.92
CA ALA A 120 -8.02 -2.19 16.04
C ALA A 120 -7.83 -2.74 14.62
N MET A 121 -7.67 -4.05 14.43
CA MET A 121 -7.54 -4.65 13.09
C MET A 121 -8.71 -4.28 12.18
N ARG A 122 -9.93 -4.41 12.71
CA ARG A 122 -11.15 -4.17 11.95
C ARG A 122 -11.14 -2.74 11.44
N TYR A 123 -10.80 -1.80 12.32
CA TYR A 123 -10.69 -0.38 11.95
C TYR A 123 -9.50 -0.08 11.04
N SER A 124 -8.36 -0.77 11.18
CA SER A 124 -7.20 -0.61 10.29
C SER A 124 -7.51 -1.00 8.85
N LEU A 125 -8.25 -2.09 8.63
CA LEU A 125 -8.69 -2.51 7.30
C LEU A 125 -9.67 -1.51 6.68
N PHE A 126 -10.64 -1.02 7.45
CA PHE A 126 -11.50 0.07 7.00
C PHE A 126 -10.70 1.33 6.69
N GLY A 127 -9.73 1.68 7.53
CA GLY A 127 -8.82 2.81 7.33
C GLY A 127 -8.03 2.72 6.02
N LEU A 128 -7.49 1.55 5.68
CA LEU A 128 -6.81 1.33 4.39
C LEU A 128 -7.76 1.48 3.19
N VAL A 129 -8.99 0.96 3.29
CA VAL A 129 -9.99 1.09 2.22
C VAL A 129 -10.43 2.55 2.06
N THR A 130 -10.71 3.25 3.16
CA THR A 130 -11.05 4.68 3.17
C THR A 130 -9.90 5.51 2.60
N TYR A 131 -8.66 5.22 2.98
CA TYR A 131 -7.48 5.87 2.40
C TYR A 131 -7.41 5.66 0.89
N LEU A 132 -7.56 4.42 0.41
CA LEU A 132 -7.56 4.13 -1.03
C LEU A 132 -8.68 4.90 -1.76
N PHE A 133 -9.86 4.99 -1.16
CA PHE A 133 -10.98 5.75 -1.70
C PHE A 133 -10.68 7.26 -1.80
N ILE A 134 -10.10 7.86 -0.75
CA ILE A 134 -9.67 9.27 -0.77
C ILE A 134 -8.62 9.52 -1.85
N VAL A 135 -7.65 8.62 -1.98
CA VAL A 135 -6.60 8.72 -3.01
C VAL A 135 -7.20 8.61 -4.40
N ILE A 136 -8.13 7.68 -4.64
CA ILE A 136 -8.84 7.58 -5.92
C ILE A 136 -9.52 8.90 -6.26
N ILE A 137 -10.31 9.47 -5.33
CA ILE A 137 -10.99 10.76 -5.52
C ILE A 137 -9.99 11.88 -5.86
N PHE A 138 -8.89 11.96 -5.11
CA PHE A 138 -7.84 12.96 -5.36
C PHE A 138 -7.32 12.87 -6.80
N TYR A 139 -6.98 11.66 -7.26
CA TYR A 139 -6.51 11.44 -8.63
C TYR A 139 -7.61 11.66 -9.67
N THR A 140 -8.88 11.42 -9.35
CA THR A 140 -10.01 11.77 -10.24
C THR A 140 -10.09 13.28 -10.44
N PHE A 141 -9.98 14.08 -9.37
CA PHE A 141 -9.95 15.54 -9.48
C PHE A 141 -8.72 16.05 -10.24
N GLU A 142 -7.57 15.39 -10.10
CA GLU A 142 -6.36 15.72 -10.85
C GLU A 142 -6.54 15.46 -12.35
N LEU A 143 -7.20 14.36 -12.73
CA LEU A 143 -7.53 14.05 -14.13
C LEU A 143 -8.52 15.05 -14.74
N MET A 144 -9.47 15.61 -13.98
CA MET A 144 -10.44 16.59 -14.48
C MET A 144 -9.88 18.00 -14.67
N LYS A 145 -8.68 18.30 -14.15
CA LYS A 145 -8.03 19.61 -14.31
C LYS A 145 -7.25 19.74 -15.62
N HIS A 146 -7.17 18.66 -16.39
CA HIS A 146 -6.50 18.58 -17.69
C HIS A 146 -7.54 18.36 -18.80
#